data_AF-A0A4Q4CKS2-F1
#
_entry.id   AF-A0A4Q4CKS2-F1
#
_cell.length_a   1.000
_cell.length_b   1.000
_cell.length_c   1.000
_cell.angle_alpha   90.00
_cell.angle_beta   90.00
_cell.angle_gamma   90.00
#
_symmetry.space_group_name_H-M   'P 1'
#
loop_
_entity.id
_entity.type
_entity.pdbx_description
1 polymer ?
#
loop_
_entity_poly.entity_id
_entity_poly.type
_entity_poly.pdbx_seq_one_letter_code
_entity_poly.pdbx_strand_id
1 'polypeptide(L)'
;GMRMGYAPLLALLEPARAAGHRRLAVIGIPCQVYALRALEAELGFERLYVIGTPCSDNTTTARFHEFLALLAEDPATITYLEFRADYHVELRFTDGRVKTIPFLQLPISKLPPDFFPLTCRTCVDYTNVLADVTVGYMAGQGEQWLLVRNARGEELVALLGDELRTAAPGSAGRRAGPVRGFLANVERAAGGLPLRRMPGWLRPLVGWLMPRIGPRGLEFARARLEMKAVETVLHLRREAPRRMKSMVPAHVWALVRPYGLAPAPGEAPRTRAEP
;
A
#
# COMPACT_ATOMS: atom_id res chain seq x y z
N GLY A 1 10.66 9.84 -4.92
CA GLY A 1 9.47 9.26 -5.56
C GLY A 1 9.42 7.78 -5.29
N MET A 2 8.30 7.16 -5.61
CA MET A 2 8.08 5.72 -5.48
C MET A 2 8.93 4.96 -6.50
N ARG A 3 9.60 3.89 -6.03
CA ARG A 3 10.27 2.90 -6.88
C ARG A 3 9.58 1.56 -6.61
N MET A 4 8.92 1.00 -7.62
CA MET A 4 8.41 -0.37 -7.52
C MET A 4 9.51 -1.33 -7.93
N GLY A 5 9.63 -2.41 -7.19
CA GLY A 5 10.78 -3.32 -7.24
C GLY A 5 11.02 -3.93 -5.88
N TYR A 6 11.47 -5.18 -5.87
CA TYR A 6 11.89 -5.81 -4.62
C TYR A 6 13.26 -5.30 -4.22
N ALA A 7 13.37 -4.86 -2.97
CA ALA A 7 14.64 -4.47 -2.37
C ALA A 7 14.94 -5.44 -1.21
N PRO A 8 16.07 -6.17 -1.23
CA PRO A 8 16.46 -7.08 -0.15
C PRO A 8 17.06 -6.30 1.04
N LEU A 9 16.32 -5.32 1.56
CA LEU A 9 16.76 -4.37 2.59
C LEU A 9 17.38 -5.05 3.81
N LEU A 10 16.77 -6.14 4.28
CA LEU A 10 17.22 -6.82 5.50
C LEU A 10 18.54 -7.57 5.33
N ALA A 11 18.98 -7.83 4.09
CA ALA A 11 20.28 -8.46 3.82
C ALA A 11 21.46 -7.58 4.27
N LEU A 12 21.22 -6.28 4.53
CA LEU A 12 22.24 -5.34 5.00
C LEU A 12 22.39 -5.30 6.53
N LEU A 13 21.54 -6.00 7.29
CA LEU A 13 21.58 -5.97 8.76
C LEU A 13 22.83 -6.67 9.32
N GLU A 14 23.13 -7.87 8.85
CA GLU A 14 24.34 -8.58 9.28
C GLU A 14 25.64 -7.86 8.87
N PRO A 15 25.79 -7.38 7.61
CA PRO A 15 26.90 -6.50 7.25
C PRO A 15 27.01 -5.26 8.14
N ALA A 16 25.90 -4.58 8.44
CA ALA A 16 25.91 -3.40 9.29
C ALA A 16 26.39 -3.72 10.72
N ARG A 17 25.97 -4.86 11.27
CA ARG A 17 26.44 -5.35 12.57
C ARG A 17 27.94 -5.70 12.52
N ALA A 18 28.39 -6.38 11.47
CA ALA A 18 29.80 -6.73 11.28
C ALA A 18 30.69 -5.48 11.15
N ALA A 19 30.17 -4.40 10.58
CA ALA A 19 30.82 -3.09 10.54
C ALA A 19 30.83 -2.35 11.89
N GLY A 20 30.28 -2.94 12.96
CA GLY A 20 30.28 -2.38 14.31
C GLY A 20 29.11 -1.42 14.60
N HIS A 21 28.12 -1.30 13.72
CA HIS A 21 26.95 -0.48 14.00
C HIS A 21 26.07 -1.14 15.08
N ARG A 22 25.77 -0.37 16.13
CA ARG A 22 24.98 -0.82 17.30
C ARG A 22 23.57 -0.24 17.34
N ARG A 23 23.36 0.91 16.71
CA ARG A 23 22.08 1.61 16.60
C ARG A 23 21.76 1.81 15.13
N LEU A 24 20.60 1.35 14.68
CA LEU A 24 20.18 1.43 13.28
C LEU A 24 18.79 2.02 13.13
N ALA A 25 18.56 2.67 11.99
CA ALA A 25 17.24 3.02 11.49
C ALA A 25 16.99 2.27 10.19
N VAL A 26 15.87 1.56 10.11
CA VAL A 26 15.45 0.79 8.93
C VAL A 26 14.23 1.45 8.32
N ILE A 27 14.34 1.83 7.04
CA ILE A 27 13.23 2.41 6.27
C ILE A 27 12.66 1.32 5.36
N GLY A 28 11.51 0.76 5.71
CA GLY A 28 11.00 -0.45 5.09
C GLY A 28 9.51 -0.45 4.81
N ILE A 29 9.08 -1.34 3.92
CA ILE A 29 7.66 -1.64 3.65
C ILE A 29 7.16 -2.74 4.60
N PRO A 30 5.83 -2.94 4.76
CA PRO A 30 5.23 -3.83 5.75
C PRO A 30 5.84 -5.24 5.79
N CYS A 31 5.91 -5.93 4.64
CA CYS A 31 6.42 -7.31 4.59
C CYS A 31 7.89 -7.44 5.04
N GLN A 32 8.73 -6.43 4.78
CA GLN A 32 10.10 -6.38 5.30
C GLN A 32 10.10 -6.15 6.81
N VAL A 33 9.23 -5.26 7.30
CA VAL A 33 9.14 -4.98 8.74
C VAL A 33 8.65 -6.20 9.52
N TYR A 34 7.71 -6.99 8.99
CA TYR A 34 7.30 -8.25 9.60
C TYR A 34 8.48 -9.21 9.79
N ALA A 35 9.28 -9.42 8.75
CA ALA A 35 10.47 -10.26 8.83
C ALA A 35 11.52 -9.68 9.79
N LEU A 36 11.72 -8.35 9.77
CA LEU A 36 12.62 -7.67 10.70
C LEU A 36 12.22 -7.89 12.16
N ARG A 37 10.94 -7.66 12.50
CA ARG A 37 10.45 -7.82 13.88
C ARG A 37 10.51 -9.28 14.34
N ALA A 38 10.35 -10.23 13.43
CA ALA A 38 10.52 -11.66 13.75
C ALA A 38 11.96 -12.03 14.11
N LEU A 39 12.95 -11.34 13.51
CA LEU A 39 14.38 -11.59 13.73
C LEU A 39 15.01 -10.62 14.75
N GLU A 40 14.32 -9.56 15.17
CA GLU A 40 14.90 -8.43 15.92
C GLU A 40 15.67 -8.86 17.17
N ALA A 41 15.15 -9.83 17.91
CA ALA A 41 15.79 -10.33 19.13
C ALA A 41 17.14 -11.03 18.88
N GLU A 42 17.33 -11.63 17.69
CA GLU A 42 18.54 -12.37 17.32
C GLU A 42 19.62 -11.47 16.72
N LEU A 43 19.26 -10.26 16.28
CA LEU A 43 20.18 -9.35 15.59
C LEU A 43 21.18 -8.66 16.52
N GLY A 44 20.89 -8.54 17.81
CA GLY A 44 21.82 -7.98 18.80
C GLY A 44 22.11 -6.49 18.67
N PHE A 45 21.23 -5.70 18.04
CA PHE A 45 21.33 -4.24 18.03
C PHE A 45 20.89 -3.64 19.37
N GLU A 46 21.61 -2.64 19.88
CA GLU A 46 21.24 -1.89 21.08
C GLU A 46 19.97 -1.05 20.86
N ARG A 47 19.80 -0.52 19.64
CA ARG A 47 18.61 0.24 19.25
C ARG A 47 18.29 0.00 17.79
N LEU A 48 17.03 -0.32 17.51
CA LEU A 48 16.51 -0.45 16.16
C LEU A 48 15.25 0.42 16.02
N TYR A 49 15.34 1.45 15.19
CA TYR A 49 14.22 2.29 14.79
C TYR A 49 13.68 1.79 13.44
N VAL A 50 12.36 1.74 13.30
CA VAL A 50 11.70 1.36 12.06
C VAL A 50 10.81 2.49 11.58
N ILE A 51 11.22 3.09 10.46
CA ILE A 51 10.45 4.10 9.74
C ILE A 51 9.73 3.40 8.60
N GLY A 52 8.44 3.13 8.79
CA GLY A 52 7.62 2.46 7.81
C GLY A 52 7.16 3.40 6.70
N THR A 53 7.08 2.89 5.48
CA THR A 53 6.20 3.46 4.45
C THR A 53 5.01 2.53 4.26
N PRO A 54 3.81 3.08 3.98
CA PRO A 54 2.69 2.25 3.59
C PRO A 54 2.97 1.64 2.22
N CYS A 55 2.46 0.43 1.98
CA CYS A 55 2.72 -0.27 0.72
C CYS A 55 1.48 -1.00 0.22
N SER A 56 1.28 -0.93 -1.07
CA SER A 56 0.31 -1.72 -1.82
C SER A 56 0.88 -1.96 -3.20
N ASP A 57 0.53 -3.10 -3.80
CA ASP A 57 0.69 -3.32 -5.24
C ASP A 57 2.15 -3.13 -5.74
N ASN A 58 3.12 -3.72 -5.04
CA ASN A 58 4.51 -3.76 -5.52
C ASN A 58 4.69 -4.86 -6.59
N THR A 59 5.77 -4.79 -7.36
CA THR A 59 6.09 -5.76 -8.42
C THR A 59 7.62 -5.93 -8.59
N THR A 60 8.04 -6.77 -9.53
CA THR A 60 9.46 -6.91 -9.89
C THR A 60 9.95 -5.67 -10.62
N THR A 61 11.25 -5.40 -10.57
CA THR A 61 11.87 -4.28 -11.29
C THR A 61 11.59 -4.35 -12.79
N ALA A 62 11.64 -5.55 -13.39
CA ALA A 62 11.34 -5.75 -14.81
C ALA A 62 9.89 -5.33 -15.16
N ARG A 63 8.90 -5.80 -14.39
CA ARG A 63 7.50 -5.39 -14.56
C ARG A 63 7.33 -3.88 -14.34
N PHE A 64 8.02 -3.29 -13.37
CA PHE A 64 7.95 -1.85 -13.17
C PHE A 64 8.42 -1.07 -14.41
N HIS A 65 9.51 -1.49 -15.06
CA HIS A 65 9.95 -0.89 -16.33
C HIS A 65 8.94 -1.07 -17.46
N GLU A 66 8.27 -2.23 -17.56
CA GLU A 66 7.15 -2.42 -18.50
C GLU A 66 6.02 -1.41 -18.26
N PHE A 67 5.69 -1.13 -16.98
CA PHE A 67 4.70 -0.12 -16.65
C PHE A 67 5.14 1.29 -17.02
N LEU A 68 6.39 1.67 -16.73
CA LEU A 68 6.93 2.98 -17.11
C LEU A 68 6.90 3.21 -18.63
N ALA A 69 7.19 2.17 -19.42
CA ALA A 69 7.12 2.22 -20.87
C ALA A 69 5.71 2.47 -21.42
N LEU A 70 4.66 2.24 -20.62
CA LEU A 70 3.29 2.60 -21.00
C LEU A 70 2.93 4.06 -20.69
N LEU A 71 3.77 4.77 -19.92
CA LEU A 71 3.47 6.13 -19.43
C LEU A 71 4.22 7.24 -20.17
N ALA A 72 5.35 6.93 -20.81
CA ALA A 72 6.17 7.88 -21.55
C ALA A 72 6.77 7.23 -22.80
N GLU A 73 7.02 8.04 -23.83
CA GLU A 73 7.69 7.62 -25.07
C GLU A 73 9.14 7.22 -24.80
N ASP A 74 9.87 8.02 -24.00
CA ASP A 74 11.18 7.69 -23.46
C ASP A 74 11.11 7.51 -21.93
N PRO A 75 10.83 6.30 -21.43
CA PRO A 75 10.72 6.04 -19.99
C PRO A 75 12.04 6.18 -19.23
N ALA A 76 13.19 6.16 -19.90
CA ALA A 76 14.50 6.29 -19.24
C ALA A 76 14.72 7.70 -18.66
N THR A 77 14.00 8.69 -19.18
CA THR A 77 14.04 10.08 -18.70
C THR A 77 13.21 10.32 -17.43
N ILE A 78 12.42 9.34 -16.95
CA ILE A 78 11.61 9.49 -15.74
C ILE A 78 12.51 9.44 -14.49
N THR A 79 12.55 10.53 -13.73
CA THR A 79 13.33 10.66 -12.48
C THR A 79 12.48 10.50 -11.22
N TYR A 80 11.16 10.66 -11.36
CA TYR A 80 10.23 10.60 -10.23
C TYR A 80 8.88 10.06 -10.69
N LEU A 81 8.29 9.19 -9.87
CA LEU A 81 6.90 8.72 -10.00
C LEU A 81 6.24 8.76 -8.62
N GLU A 82 5.01 9.26 -8.51
CA GLU A 82 4.22 9.16 -7.29
C GLU A 82 2.73 9.02 -7.59
N PHE A 83 2.08 8.08 -6.91
CA PHE A 83 0.61 8.02 -6.84
C PHE A 83 0.17 8.96 -5.71
N ARG A 84 -0.56 10.02 -6.05
CA ARG A 84 -0.95 11.06 -5.10
C ARG A 84 -2.36 10.83 -4.54
N ALA A 85 -2.66 11.49 -3.43
CA ALA A 85 -3.98 11.42 -2.77
C ALA A 85 -5.11 12.10 -3.57
N ASP A 86 -4.77 12.90 -4.60
CA ASP A 86 -5.72 13.59 -5.47
C ASP A 86 -6.11 12.78 -6.72
N TYR A 87 -5.90 11.46 -6.69
CA TYR A 87 -6.22 10.53 -7.79
C TYR A 87 -5.39 10.70 -9.07
N HIS A 88 -4.20 11.28 -8.96
CA HIS A 88 -3.28 11.43 -10.08
C HIS A 88 -1.93 10.76 -9.81
N VAL A 89 -1.30 10.29 -10.89
CA VAL A 89 0.12 9.92 -10.92
C VAL A 89 0.92 11.10 -11.42
N GLU A 90 1.90 11.53 -10.64
CA GLU A 90 2.88 12.53 -11.03
C GLU A 90 4.14 11.85 -11.56
N LEU A 91 4.61 12.30 -12.72
CA LEU A 91 5.90 11.93 -13.30
C LEU A 91 6.73 13.19 -13.45
N ARG A 92 8.02 13.11 -13.11
CA ARG A 92 9.01 14.15 -13.43
C ARG A 92 10.10 13.56 -14.31
N PHE A 93 10.62 14.39 -15.20
CA PHE A 93 11.59 13.99 -16.21
C PHE A 93 12.95 14.67 -15.99
N THR A 94 14.01 14.13 -16.60
CA THR A 94 15.38 14.68 -16.54
C THR A 94 15.46 16.11 -17.09
N ASP A 95 14.60 16.49 -18.03
CA ASP A 95 14.51 17.82 -18.63
C ASP A 95 13.63 18.81 -17.83
N GLY A 96 13.17 18.41 -16.64
CA GLY A 96 12.34 19.24 -15.77
C GLY A 96 10.86 19.23 -16.09
N ARG A 97 10.40 18.56 -17.17
CA ARG A 97 8.96 18.41 -17.43
C ARG A 97 8.28 17.68 -16.27
N VAL A 98 7.01 18.04 -16.04
CA VAL A 98 6.12 17.36 -15.11
C VAL A 98 4.88 16.91 -15.87
N LYS A 99 4.50 15.64 -15.71
CA LYS A 99 3.29 15.06 -16.30
C LYS A 99 2.41 14.52 -15.19
N THR A 100 1.12 14.84 -15.25
CA THR A 100 0.13 14.38 -14.28
C THR A 100 -0.92 13.54 -15.01
N ILE A 101 -1.15 12.30 -14.56
CA ILE A 101 -2.03 11.33 -15.21
C ILE A 101 -3.13 10.91 -14.23
N PRO A 102 -4.43 11.15 -14.53
CA PRO A 102 -5.51 10.65 -13.69
C PRO A 102 -5.49 9.12 -13.58
N PHE A 103 -5.78 8.55 -12.40
CA PHE A 103 -5.76 7.10 -12.18
C PHE A 103 -6.62 6.32 -13.18
N LEU A 104 -7.78 6.86 -13.56
CA LEU A 104 -8.71 6.24 -14.51
C LEU A 104 -8.18 6.23 -15.96
N GLN A 105 -7.11 6.97 -16.24
CA GLN A 105 -6.43 7.00 -17.53
C GLN A 105 -5.17 6.13 -17.54
N LEU A 106 -4.76 5.58 -16.40
CA LEU A 106 -3.63 4.66 -16.35
C LEU A 106 -3.92 3.41 -17.20
N PRO A 107 -2.95 2.94 -17.99
CA PRO A 107 -3.13 1.79 -18.88
C PRO A 107 -3.04 0.45 -18.13
N ILE A 108 -3.60 0.36 -16.92
CA ILE A 108 -3.54 -0.84 -16.06
C ILE A 108 -4.09 -2.08 -16.79
N SER A 109 -5.13 -1.93 -17.62
CA SER A 109 -5.67 -3.05 -18.41
C SER A 109 -4.72 -3.62 -19.47
N LYS A 110 -3.59 -2.96 -19.75
CA LYS A 110 -2.55 -3.46 -20.66
C LYS A 110 -1.47 -4.24 -19.93
N LEU A 111 -1.45 -4.20 -18.60
CA LEU A 111 -0.50 -4.95 -17.79
C LEU A 111 -0.91 -6.42 -17.74
N PRO A 112 0.06 -7.34 -17.64
CA PRO A 112 -0.23 -8.76 -17.55
C PRO A 112 -0.96 -9.09 -16.24
N PRO A 113 -1.77 -10.17 -16.19
CA PRO A 113 -2.55 -10.53 -15.00
C PRO A 113 -1.72 -10.78 -13.73
N ASP A 114 -0.46 -11.19 -13.89
CA ASP A 114 0.51 -11.46 -12.83
C ASP A 114 1.37 -10.24 -12.47
N PHE A 115 1.08 -9.07 -13.06
CA PHE A 115 1.86 -7.85 -12.82
C PHE A 115 2.03 -7.57 -11.32
N PHE A 116 0.94 -7.69 -10.55
CA PHE A 116 1.02 -7.72 -9.10
C PHE A 116 1.07 -9.18 -8.63
N PRO A 117 2.14 -9.59 -7.94
CA PRO A 117 2.26 -10.96 -7.44
C PRO A 117 1.15 -11.25 -6.42
N LEU A 118 0.80 -12.53 -6.26
CA LEU A 118 -0.19 -12.94 -5.26
C LEU A 118 0.16 -12.43 -3.85
N THR A 119 1.45 -12.36 -3.51
CA THR A 119 1.94 -11.84 -2.23
C THR A 119 1.54 -10.37 -1.98
N CYS A 120 1.55 -9.52 -3.00
CA CYS A 120 1.12 -8.12 -2.88
C CYS A 120 -0.40 -7.97 -2.95
N ARG A 121 -1.07 -8.79 -3.78
CA ARG A 121 -2.55 -8.84 -3.87
C ARG A 121 -3.19 -9.34 -2.57
N THR A 122 -2.45 -10.11 -1.76
CA THR A 122 -2.91 -10.72 -0.51
C THR A 122 -2.21 -10.21 0.74
N CYS A 123 -1.50 -9.08 0.62
CA CYS A 123 -0.89 -8.44 1.77
C CYS A 123 -1.97 -7.87 2.70
N VAL A 124 -1.88 -8.23 3.98
CA VAL A 124 -2.85 -7.86 5.02
C VAL A 124 -2.44 -6.61 5.81
N ASP A 125 -1.29 -6.03 5.50
CA ASP A 125 -0.82 -4.81 6.17
C ASP A 125 -0.43 -3.76 5.14
N TYR A 126 -1.33 -2.82 4.92
CA TYR A 126 -1.04 -1.63 4.12
C TYR A 126 -0.22 -0.62 4.92
N THR A 127 -0.61 -0.38 6.18
CA THR A 127 -0.17 0.78 6.97
C THR A 127 1.16 0.59 7.67
N ASN A 128 1.79 -0.59 7.53
CA ASN A 128 3.03 -0.92 8.21
C ASN A 128 2.86 -0.88 9.74
N VAL A 129 1.95 -1.71 10.26
CA VAL A 129 1.49 -1.68 11.65
C VAL A 129 2.60 -1.95 12.67
N LEU A 130 3.69 -2.58 12.24
CA LEU A 130 4.83 -2.96 13.06
C LEU A 130 6.00 -1.96 13.03
N ALA A 131 5.87 -0.87 12.27
CA ALA A 131 6.83 0.24 12.31
C ALA A 131 6.74 1.00 13.64
N ASP A 132 7.75 1.80 13.96
CA ASP A 132 7.69 2.74 15.09
C ASP A 132 6.96 4.03 14.68
N VAL A 133 7.23 4.48 13.45
CA VAL A 133 6.51 5.56 12.78
C VAL A 133 6.21 5.16 11.33
N THR A 134 5.06 5.53 10.79
CA THR A 134 4.75 5.35 9.36
C THR A 134 4.58 6.70 8.68
N VAL A 135 5.30 6.93 7.58
CA VAL A 135 5.18 8.13 6.73
C VAL A 135 4.54 7.74 5.40
N GLY A 136 3.39 8.33 5.08
CA GLY A 136 2.61 8.03 3.89
C GLY A 136 1.95 9.26 3.28
N TYR A 137 1.01 9.07 2.36
CA TYR A 137 0.30 10.17 1.69
C TYR A 137 -1.22 10.02 1.69
N MET A 138 -1.75 8.83 1.96
CA MET A 138 -3.16 8.53 1.64
C MET A 138 -4.18 9.25 2.51
N ALA A 139 -3.87 9.50 3.77
CA ALA A 139 -4.75 10.33 4.60
C ALA A 139 -4.44 11.83 4.46
N GLY A 140 -3.38 12.17 3.72
CA GLY A 140 -3.01 13.56 3.45
C GLY A 140 -3.93 14.19 2.41
N GLN A 141 -3.95 15.52 2.39
CA GLN A 141 -4.74 16.31 1.45
C GLN A 141 -3.84 17.26 0.62
N GLY A 142 -2.61 16.81 0.37
CA GLY A 142 -1.52 17.58 -0.23
C GLY A 142 -0.21 17.36 0.54
N GLU A 143 -0.33 17.10 1.84
CA GLU A 143 0.76 16.80 2.77
C GLU A 143 0.97 15.28 2.93
N GLN A 144 2.06 14.92 3.61
CA GLN A 144 2.26 13.56 4.10
C GLN A 144 1.38 13.29 5.33
N TRP A 145 0.99 12.03 5.49
CA TRP A 145 0.38 11.53 6.72
C TRP A 145 1.41 10.80 7.55
N LEU A 146 1.38 11.06 8.86
CA LEU A 146 2.26 10.46 9.85
C LEU A 146 1.44 9.62 10.85
N LEU A 147 1.86 8.39 11.08
CA LEU A 147 1.36 7.53 12.16
C LEU A 147 2.48 7.27 13.16
N VAL A 148 2.37 7.82 14.36
CA VAL A 148 3.28 7.52 15.48
C VAL A 148 2.67 6.39 16.30
N ARG A 149 3.40 5.29 16.49
CA ARG A 149 2.84 4.04 17.04
C ARG A 149 3.31 3.69 18.44
N ASN A 150 4.48 4.18 18.83
CA ASN A 150 5.10 3.89 20.12
C ASN A 150 6.12 4.97 20.49
N ALA A 151 6.69 4.84 21.70
CA ALA A 151 7.69 5.77 22.22
C ALA A 151 8.95 5.92 21.33
N ARG A 152 9.37 4.88 20.60
CA ARG A 152 10.48 5.00 19.64
C ARG A 152 10.10 5.88 18.45
N GLY A 153 8.85 5.79 17.99
CA GLY A 153 8.31 6.65 16.96
C GLY A 153 8.20 8.10 17.42
N GLU A 154 7.74 8.33 18.65
CA GLU A 154 7.67 9.67 19.26
C GLU A 154 9.07 10.29 19.37
N GLU A 155 10.07 9.52 19.79
CA GLU A 155 11.47 9.97 19.84
C GLU A 155 11.95 10.43 18.46
N LEU A 156 11.73 9.64 17.40
CA LEU A 156 12.13 10.01 16.04
C LEU A 156 11.45 11.30 15.57
N VAL A 157 10.17 11.47 15.87
CA VAL A 157 9.42 12.67 15.48
C VAL A 157 9.90 13.89 16.26
N ALA A 158 10.19 13.74 17.54
CA ALA A 158 10.69 14.81 18.39
C ALA A 158 12.05 15.37 17.91
N LEU A 159 12.89 14.54 17.24
CA LEU A 159 14.16 15.00 16.66
C LEU A 159 13.99 16.09 15.59
N LEU A 160 12.81 16.17 14.95
CA LEU A 160 12.53 17.17 13.92
C LEU A 160 12.21 18.55 14.50
N GLY A 161 11.81 18.64 15.78
CA GLY A 161 11.44 19.89 16.43
C GLY A 161 10.48 20.74 15.60
N ASP A 162 10.84 22.02 15.41
CA ASP A 162 10.03 23.00 14.69
C ASP A 162 10.08 22.85 13.16
N GLU A 163 10.92 21.96 12.61
CA GLU A 163 10.94 21.67 11.17
C GLU A 163 9.69 20.91 10.72
N LEU A 164 9.07 20.14 11.63
CA LEU A 164 7.84 19.40 11.35
C LEU A 164 6.60 20.22 11.73
N ARG A 165 5.85 20.65 10.72
CA ARG A 165 4.51 21.23 10.91
C ARG A 165 3.45 20.14 10.83
N THR A 166 2.59 20.06 11.84
CA THR A 166 1.53 19.04 11.90
C THR A 166 0.15 19.67 12.00
N ALA A 167 -0.83 18.96 11.47
CA ALA A 167 -2.25 19.25 11.63
C ALA A 167 -3.01 17.93 11.70
N ALA A 168 -4.17 17.92 12.37
CA ALA A 168 -5.03 16.73 12.38
C ALA A 168 -5.54 16.44 10.96
N PRO A 169 -5.51 15.17 10.51
CA PRO A 169 -5.97 14.82 9.17
C PRO A 169 -7.49 14.99 9.05
N GLY A 170 -7.95 15.55 7.91
CA GLY A 170 -9.37 15.65 7.61
C GLY A 170 -10.02 14.29 7.28
N SER A 171 -11.35 14.24 7.29
CA SER A 171 -12.12 13.06 6.90
C SER A 171 -13.45 13.49 6.29
N ALA A 172 -13.69 13.12 5.02
CA ALA A 172 -14.92 13.50 4.31
C ALA A 172 -15.32 12.46 3.25
N GLY A 173 -16.60 12.47 2.86
CA GLY A 173 -17.18 11.55 1.88
C GLY A 173 -17.64 10.22 2.49
N ARG A 174 -18.01 9.26 1.64
CA ARG A 174 -18.48 7.92 2.05
C ARG A 174 -17.77 6.84 1.24
N ARG A 175 -17.03 5.95 1.90
CA ARG A 175 -16.28 4.90 1.21
C ARG A 175 -17.09 3.68 0.75
N ALA A 176 -18.25 3.43 1.36
CA ALA A 176 -18.98 2.18 1.17
C ALA A 176 -19.35 1.90 -0.31
N GLY A 177 -19.83 2.90 -1.04
CA GLY A 177 -20.16 2.78 -2.47
C GLY A 177 -18.93 2.42 -3.33
N PRO A 178 -17.85 3.22 -3.28
CA PRO A 178 -16.58 2.90 -3.95
C PRO A 178 -16.03 1.50 -3.62
N VAL A 179 -16.06 1.07 -2.36
CA VAL A 179 -15.56 -0.25 -1.96
C VAL A 179 -16.44 -1.38 -2.51
N ARG A 180 -17.78 -1.24 -2.50
CA ARG A 180 -18.69 -2.21 -3.15
C ARG A 180 -18.44 -2.28 -4.66
N GLY A 181 -18.23 -1.14 -5.32
CA GLY A 181 -17.89 -1.09 -6.74
C GLY A 181 -16.57 -1.80 -7.04
N PHE A 182 -15.56 -1.60 -6.20
CA PHE A 182 -14.28 -2.32 -6.28
C PHE A 182 -14.45 -3.82 -6.09
N LEU A 183 -15.16 -4.26 -5.04
CA LEU A 183 -15.49 -5.66 -4.78
C LEU A 183 -16.08 -6.34 -6.03
N ALA A 184 -17.15 -5.76 -6.57
CA ALA A 184 -17.83 -6.31 -7.74
C ALA A 184 -16.92 -6.35 -8.99
N ASN A 185 -15.95 -5.45 -9.10
CA ASN A 185 -14.96 -5.48 -10.17
C ASN A 185 -13.93 -6.59 -9.97
N VAL A 186 -13.44 -6.82 -8.74
CA VAL A 186 -12.49 -7.91 -8.45
C VAL A 186 -13.13 -9.27 -8.68
N GLU A 187 -14.38 -9.46 -8.25
CA GLU A 187 -15.16 -10.69 -8.49
C GLU A 187 -15.29 -10.98 -9.99
N ARG A 188 -15.71 -9.97 -10.77
CA ARG A 188 -15.89 -10.11 -12.23
C ARG A 188 -14.57 -10.25 -12.98
N ALA A 189 -13.51 -9.60 -12.51
CA ALA A 189 -12.19 -9.72 -13.10
C ALA A 189 -11.57 -11.11 -12.88
N ALA A 190 -12.23 -11.98 -12.10
CA ALA A 190 -11.72 -13.25 -11.65
C ALA A 190 -10.30 -13.06 -11.09
N GLY A 191 -10.06 -12.05 -10.26
CA GLY A 191 -8.71 -11.75 -9.74
C GLY A 191 -7.68 -11.31 -10.79
N GLY A 192 -8.12 -10.82 -11.94
CA GLY A 192 -7.30 -10.06 -12.90
C GLY A 192 -7.43 -8.55 -12.70
N LEU A 193 -6.76 -7.79 -13.56
CA LEU A 193 -6.92 -6.34 -13.64
C LEU A 193 -8.31 -5.97 -14.23
N PRO A 194 -8.86 -4.79 -13.93
CA PRO A 194 -10.25 -4.45 -14.28
C PRO A 194 -10.56 -4.68 -15.77
N LEU A 195 -11.50 -5.59 -16.04
CA LEU A 195 -11.85 -6.08 -17.39
C LEU A 195 -12.68 -5.07 -18.20
N ARG A 196 -13.46 -4.20 -17.56
CA ARG A 196 -14.39 -3.30 -18.26
C ARG A 196 -13.79 -1.90 -18.40
N ARG A 197 -13.52 -1.53 -19.64
CA ARG A 197 -13.16 -0.16 -20.02
C ARG A 197 -14.39 0.73 -19.81
N MET A 198 -14.31 1.67 -18.87
CA MET A 198 -15.19 2.85 -18.92
C MET A 198 -15.04 3.47 -20.32
N PRO A 199 -16.14 3.79 -21.04
CA PRO A 199 -16.06 4.40 -22.37
C PRO A 199 -15.15 5.62 -22.35
N GLY A 200 -14.30 5.77 -23.37
CA GLY A 200 -13.25 6.80 -23.40
C GLY A 200 -13.75 8.21 -23.12
N TRP A 201 -14.95 8.53 -23.60
CA TRP A 201 -15.61 9.83 -23.42
C TRP A 201 -16.12 10.09 -21.99
N LEU A 202 -16.41 9.04 -21.20
CA LEU A 202 -16.85 9.15 -19.80
C LEU A 202 -15.69 9.35 -18.82
N ARG A 203 -14.46 8.96 -19.20
CA ARG A 203 -13.30 8.99 -18.29
C ARG A 203 -12.92 10.39 -17.82
N PRO A 204 -12.89 11.43 -18.68
CA PRO A 204 -12.57 12.78 -18.25
C PRO A 204 -13.59 13.33 -17.25
N LEU A 205 -14.89 13.08 -17.48
CA LEU A 205 -15.97 13.55 -16.60
C LEU A 205 -15.90 12.90 -15.22
N VAL A 206 -15.75 11.57 -15.17
CA VAL A 206 -15.62 10.84 -13.89
C VAL A 206 -14.30 11.21 -13.20
N GLY A 207 -13.22 11.37 -13.95
CA GLY A 207 -11.93 11.84 -13.43
C GLY A 207 -12.00 13.24 -12.82
N TRP A 208 -12.85 14.13 -13.33
CA TRP A 208 -13.09 15.45 -12.76
C TRP A 208 -14.02 15.42 -11.53
N LEU A 209 -15.01 14.51 -11.52
CA LEU A 209 -16.01 14.40 -10.44
C LEU A 209 -15.48 13.66 -9.21
N MET A 210 -14.70 12.60 -9.42
CA MET A 210 -14.23 11.68 -8.37
C MET A 210 -13.42 12.37 -7.26
N PRO A 211 -12.48 13.30 -7.53
CA PRO A 211 -11.78 14.03 -6.48
C PRO A 211 -12.67 14.92 -5.60
N ARG A 212 -13.85 15.32 -6.11
CA ARG A 212 -14.76 16.25 -5.41
C ARG A 212 -15.80 15.53 -4.55
N ILE A 213 -16.31 14.39 -5.02
CA ILE A 213 -17.39 13.63 -4.36
C ILE A 213 -16.87 12.37 -3.65
N GLY A 214 -15.68 11.89 -4.03
CA GLY A 214 -15.04 10.72 -3.45
C GLY A 214 -14.63 10.91 -1.98
N PRO A 215 -14.29 9.81 -1.30
CA PRO A 215 -13.75 9.86 0.06
C PRO A 215 -12.42 10.63 0.07
N ARG A 216 -12.18 11.43 1.11
CA ARG A 216 -10.99 12.28 1.26
C ARG A 216 -10.35 12.13 2.65
N GLY A 217 -9.05 12.38 2.72
CA GLY A 217 -8.25 12.27 3.94
C GLY A 217 -8.35 10.87 4.56
N LEU A 218 -8.63 10.78 5.86
CA LEU A 218 -8.78 9.50 6.56
C LEU A 218 -9.84 8.58 5.92
N GLU A 219 -10.89 9.14 5.32
CA GLU A 219 -11.93 8.31 4.70
C GLU A 219 -11.44 7.63 3.42
N PHE A 220 -10.55 8.29 2.67
CA PHE A 220 -9.87 7.68 1.52
C PHE A 220 -8.92 6.58 1.97
N ALA A 221 -8.14 6.83 3.03
CA ALA A 221 -7.26 5.82 3.61
C ALA A 221 -8.05 4.57 4.05
N ARG A 222 -9.16 4.73 4.77
CA ARG A 222 -10.06 3.62 5.14
C ARG A 222 -10.61 2.88 3.92
N ALA A 223 -11.03 3.60 2.87
CA ALA A 223 -11.51 3.00 1.64
C ALA A 223 -10.47 2.06 1.02
N ARG A 224 -9.21 2.50 0.97
CA ARG A 224 -8.11 1.69 0.41
C ARG A 224 -7.75 0.49 1.28
N LEU A 225 -7.80 0.62 2.61
CA LEU A 225 -7.64 -0.52 3.52
C LEU A 225 -8.71 -1.58 3.28
N GLU A 226 -9.97 -1.18 3.18
CA GLU A 226 -11.08 -2.11 2.95
C GLU A 226 -11.02 -2.72 1.54
N MET A 227 -10.62 -1.96 0.51
CA MET A 227 -10.37 -2.50 -0.83
C MET A 227 -9.27 -3.58 -0.81
N LYS A 228 -8.16 -3.36 -0.11
CA LYS A 228 -7.08 -4.36 0.00
C LYS A 228 -7.46 -5.58 0.85
N ALA A 229 -8.32 -5.39 1.86
CA ALA A 229 -8.89 -6.49 2.61
C ALA A 229 -9.80 -7.36 1.72
N VAL A 230 -10.66 -6.73 0.92
CA VAL A 230 -11.49 -7.40 -0.09
C VAL A 230 -10.64 -8.17 -1.09
N GLU A 231 -9.62 -7.53 -1.65
CA GLU A 231 -8.70 -8.15 -2.60
C GLU A 231 -8.02 -9.38 -1.99
N THR A 232 -7.49 -9.25 -0.78
CA THR A 232 -6.85 -10.36 -0.08
C THR A 232 -7.77 -11.58 0.05
N VAL A 233 -9.01 -11.38 0.49
CA VAL A 233 -9.98 -12.47 0.66
C VAL A 233 -10.29 -13.14 -0.67
N LEU A 234 -10.62 -12.37 -1.71
CA LEU A 234 -11.02 -12.92 -3.00
C LEU A 234 -9.88 -13.64 -3.73
N HIS A 235 -8.68 -13.06 -3.71
CA HIS A 235 -7.52 -13.68 -4.35
C HIS A 235 -7.05 -14.94 -3.61
N LEU A 236 -7.01 -14.94 -2.27
CA LEU A 236 -6.66 -16.15 -1.53
C LEU A 236 -7.69 -17.26 -1.74
N ARG A 237 -9.00 -16.95 -1.72
CA ARG A 237 -10.04 -17.96 -2.01
C ARG A 237 -9.83 -18.65 -3.35
N ARG A 238 -9.46 -17.87 -4.36
CA ARG A 238 -9.29 -18.36 -5.73
C ARG A 238 -7.97 -19.10 -5.92
N GLU A 239 -6.87 -18.49 -5.48
CA GLU A 239 -5.52 -18.92 -5.87
C GLU A 239 -4.85 -19.80 -4.79
N ALA A 240 -5.23 -19.67 -3.52
CA ALA A 240 -4.62 -20.40 -2.40
C ALA A 240 -5.59 -20.67 -1.22
N PRO A 241 -6.77 -21.30 -1.44
CA PRO A 241 -7.83 -21.40 -0.43
C PRO A 241 -7.36 -22.13 0.85
N ARG A 242 -6.50 -23.14 0.71
CA ARG A 242 -5.93 -23.90 1.84
C ARG A 242 -5.09 -23.04 2.79
N ARG A 243 -4.61 -21.87 2.35
CA ARG A 243 -3.78 -20.96 3.15
C ARG A 243 -4.58 -19.89 3.89
N MET A 244 -5.88 -19.73 3.60
CA MET A 244 -6.68 -18.64 4.18
C MET A 244 -6.69 -18.66 5.71
N LYS A 245 -6.83 -19.85 6.30
CA LYS A 245 -6.81 -20.06 7.75
C LYS A 245 -5.60 -19.45 8.44
N SER A 246 -4.43 -19.49 7.81
CA SER A 246 -3.18 -18.99 8.39
C SER A 246 -2.82 -17.58 7.91
N MET A 247 -3.29 -17.17 6.73
CA MET A 247 -2.91 -15.90 6.11
C MET A 247 -3.88 -14.75 6.37
N VAL A 248 -5.16 -15.03 6.70
CA VAL A 248 -6.16 -13.97 6.90
C VAL A 248 -6.42 -13.74 8.39
N PRO A 249 -5.87 -12.67 8.99
CA PRO A 249 -6.08 -12.35 10.40
C PRO A 249 -7.49 -11.82 10.65
N ALA A 250 -7.94 -11.89 11.91
CA ALA A 250 -9.29 -11.49 12.31
C ALA A 250 -9.68 -10.06 11.92
N HIS A 251 -8.73 -9.11 11.95
CA HIS A 251 -9.01 -7.72 11.59
C HIS A 251 -9.37 -7.56 10.10
N VAL A 252 -8.82 -8.39 9.20
CA VAL A 252 -9.18 -8.37 7.77
C VAL A 252 -10.63 -8.81 7.60
N TRP A 253 -11.07 -9.83 8.33
CA TRP A 253 -12.49 -10.24 8.35
C TRP A 253 -13.41 -9.15 8.89
N ALA A 254 -12.97 -8.39 9.90
CA ALA A 254 -13.73 -7.25 10.41
C ALA A 254 -13.89 -6.15 9.35
N LEU A 255 -12.85 -5.85 8.56
CA LEU A 255 -12.89 -4.84 7.50
C LEU A 255 -13.83 -5.20 6.35
N VAL A 256 -13.92 -6.48 5.99
CA VAL A 256 -14.74 -6.90 4.84
C VAL A 256 -16.18 -7.25 5.18
N ARG A 257 -16.50 -7.43 6.48
CA ARG A 257 -17.84 -7.79 6.96
C ARG A 257 -18.96 -6.85 6.45
N PRO A 258 -18.81 -5.50 6.45
CA PRO A 258 -19.85 -4.60 5.94
C PRO A 258 -20.19 -4.80 4.46
N TYR A 259 -19.31 -5.49 3.72
CA TYR A 259 -19.44 -5.76 2.29
C TYR A 259 -19.96 -7.16 1.98
N GLY A 260 -20.34 -7.94 3.01
CA GLY A 260 -20.94 -9.26 2.86
C GLY A 260 -19.94 -10.41 2.76
N LEU A 261 -18.64 -10.15 2.97
CA LEU A 261 -17.62 -11.19 3.05
C LEU A 261 -17.46 -11.66 4.50
N ALA A 262 -17.52 -12.98 4.70
CA ALA A 262 -17.30 -13.64 5.98
C ALA A 262 -16.53 -14.95 5.74
N PRO A 263 -15.77 -15.47 6.73
CA PRO A 263 -15.03 -16.72 6.56
C PRO A 263 -15.97 -17.91 6.32
N ALA A 264 -15.67 -18.71 5.31
CA ALA A 264 -16.30 -20.01 5.09
C ALA A 264 -15.71 -21.08 6.03
N PRO A 265 -16.33 -22.27 6.18
CA PRO A 265 -15.76 -23.36 6.97
C PRO A 265 -14.32 -23.67 6.56
N GLY A 266 -13.39 -23.57 7.52
CA GLY A 266 -11.96 -23.80 7.29
C GLY A 266 -11.14 -22.58 6.87
N GLU A 267 -11.73 -21.41 6.66
CA GLU A 267 -11.01 -20.18 6.26
C GLU A 267 -10.54 -19.31 7.44
N ALA A 268 -11.08 -19.52 8.64
CA ALA A 268 -10.65 -18.82 9.85
C ALA A 268 -9.91 -19.77 10.79
N PRO A 269 -8.91 -19.27 11.55
CA PRO A 269 -8.39 -20.01 12.69
C PRO A 269 -9.54 -20.45 13.60
N ARG A 270 -9.49 -21.66 14.15
CA ARG A 270 -10.36 -21.98 15.29
C ARG A 270 -9.93 -21.01 16.39
N THR A 271 -10.82 -20.12 16.80
CA THR A 271 -10.58 -19.26 17.97
C THR A 271 -10.14 -20.19 19.09
N ARG A 272 -8.89 -20.05 19.57
CA ARG A 272 -8.55 -20.59 20.88
C ARG A 272 -9.52 -19.91 21.83
N ALA A 273 -10.31 -20.68 22.56
CA ALA A 273 -10.98 -20.15 23.74
C ALA A 273 -9.88 -19.47 24.56
N GLU A 274 -10.07 -18.19 24.88
CA GLU A 274 -9.19 -17.52 25.84
C GLU A 274 -9.17 -18.38 27.13
N PRO A 275 -7.99 -18.62 27.72
CA PRO A 275 -7.91 -19.24 29.03
C PRO A 275 -8.59 -18.38 30.10
#